data_AF-A0A3A6NVD5-F1
#
_entry.id   AF-A0A3A6NVD5-F1
#
_cell.length_a   1.000
_cell.length_b   1.000
_cell.length_c   1.000
_cell.angle_alpha   90.00
_cell.angle_beta   90.00
_cell.angle_gamma   90.00
#
_symmetry.space_group_name_H-M   'P 1'
#
loop_
_entity.id
_entity.type
_entity.pdbx_description
1 polymer ?
#
loop_
_entity_poly.entity_id
_entity_poly.type
_entity_poly.pdbx_seq_one_letter_code
_entity_poly.pdbx_strand_id
1 'polypeptide(L)'
;MGTEPDEAKQERRKHERFPMKNSVFAMLDSHLLGHAAAVLDVSKGGAALQYCSSEGCNGNWKRLDVISATDNFFLRKLPIEIISDQLIADEQGKQPEGGIKRCGVKFVSVHRAVAGKDKWGTESFGAA
;
A
#
# COMPACT_ATOMS: atom_id res chain seq x y z
N MET A 1 12.72 -23.78 -40.53
CA MET A 1 11.65 -23.48 -39.56
C MET A 1 12.31 -22.76 -38.40
N GLY A 2 12.19 -21.42 -38.36
CA GLY A 2 12.82 -20.60 -37.33
C GLY A 2 11.97 -20.61 -36.06
N THR A 3 12.57 -21.00 -34.95
CA THR A 3 12.04 -20.75 -33.61
C THR A 3 12.18 -19.25 -33.34
N GLU A 4 11.07 -18.52 -33.34
CA GLU A 4 11.05 -17.14 -32.82
C GLU A 4 11.33 -17.21 -31.30
N PRO A 5 12.28 -16.43 -30.77
CA PRO A 5 12.51 -16.38 -29.35
C PRO A 5 11.34 -15.65 -28.69
N ASP A 6 10.66 -16.37 -27.81
CA ASP A 6 9.67 -15.87 -26.85
C ASP A 6 10.23 -14.61 -26.18
N GLU A 7 9.62 -13.45 -26.48
CA GLU A 7 10.04 -12.16 -25.95
C GLU A 7 10.10 -12.24 -24.42
N ALA A 8 11.31 -12.34 -23.87
CA ALA A 8 11.52 -12.30 -22.43
C ALA A 8 10.95 -10.98 -21.90
N LYS A 9 9.76 -11.03 -21.31
CA LYS A 9 9.10 -9.89 -20.65
C LYS A 9 10.10 -9.24 -19.71
N GLN A 10 10.69 -8.14 -20.15
CA GLN A 10 11.68 -7.41 -19.40
C GLN A 10 11.03 -6.91 -18.10
N GLU A 11 11.60 -7.30 -16.96
CA GLU A 11 11.14 -6.83 -15.65
C GLU A 11 11.26 -5.30 -15.60
N ARG A 12 10.12 -4.63 -15.41
CA ARG A 12 10.00 -3.16 -15.44
C ARG A 12 10.21 -2.53 -14.06
N ARG A 13 10.19 -3.32 -12.99
CA ARG A 13 10.25 -2.82 -11.61
C ARG A 13 11.68 -2.39 -11.25
N LYS A 14 11.78 -1.19 -10.68
CA LYS A 14 13.06 -0.62 -10.17
C LYS A 14 13.38 -1.04 -8.74
N HIS A 15 12.40 -1.55 -8.00
CA HIS A 15 12.55 -1.90 -6.58
C HIS A 15 12.04 -3.32 -6.34
N GLU A 16 12.81 -4.07 -5.57
CA GLU A 16 12.42 -5.36 -5.05
C GLU A 16 11.19 -5.23 -4.14
N ARG A 17 10.32 -6.25 -4.18
CA ARG A 17 9.11 -6.35 -3.37
C ARG A 17 9.33 -7.39 -2.29
N PHE A 18 9.04 -6.98 -1.06
CA PHE A 18 9.08 -7.84 0.11
C PHE A 18 7.66 -8.36 0.35
N PRO A 19 7.44 -9.68 0.25
CA PRO A 19 6.15 -10.27 0.56
C PRO A 19 5.86 -10.07 2.05
N MET A 20 4.62 -9.69 2.35
CA MET A 20 4.17 -9.50 3.73
C MET A 20 3.46 -10.76 4.22
N LYS A 21 3.62 -11.05 5.52
CA LYS A 21 2.84 -12.08 6.19
C LYS A 21 1.42 -11.55 6.43
N ASN A 22 0.46 -12.45 6.65
CA ASN A 22 -0.97 -12.15 6.90
C ASN A 22 -1.24 -11.34 8.19
N SER A 23 -0.24 -10.69 8.78
CA SER A 23 -0.34 -9.82 9.96
C SER A 23 -0.32 -8.33 9.64
N VAL A 24 -0.15 -7.94 8.37
CA VAL A 24 -0.07 -6.54 7.95
C VAL A 24 -1.32 -6.13 7.19
N PHE A 25 -1.97 -5.09 7.70
CA PHE A 25 -3.21 -4.54 7.16
C PHE A 25 -3.03 -3.09 6.75
N ALA A 26 -3.82 -2.70 5.76
CA ALA A 26 -3.91 -1.36 5.23
C ALA A 26 -5.34 -0.85 5.46
N MET A 27 -5.48 0.37 5.96
CA MET A 27 -6.74 1.10 5.99
C MET A 27 -6.73 2.13 4.87
N LEU A 28 -7.69 1.98 3.96
CA LEU A 28 -7.84 2.80 2.78
C LEU A 28 -8.83 3.92 3.07
N ASP A 29 -8.32 5.15 2.92
CA ASP A 29 -9.01 6.40 3.21
C ASP A 29 -9.66 6.45 4.61
N SER A 30 -9.09 7.26 5.50
CA SER A 30 -9.40 7.29 6.94
C SER A 30 -10.78 7.87 7.29
N HIS A 31 -11.76 7.81 6.38
CA HIS A 31 -13.15 8.18 6.65
C HIS A 31 -13.85 7.11 7.51
N LEU A 32 -15.00 7.45 8.09
CA LEU A 32 -15.71 6.68 9.13
C LEU A 32 -16.06 5.23 8.74
N LEU A 33 -16.01 4.88 7.45
CA LEU A 33 -16.23 3.54 6.89
C LEU A 33 -14.97 3.02 6.18
N GLY A 34 -13.78 3.33 6.69
CA GLY A 34 -12.50 3.01 6.07
C GLY A 34 -12.41 1.54 5.64
N HIS A 35 -11.94 1.30 4.43
CA HIS A 35 -11.87 -0.05 3.87
C HIS A 35 -10.58 -0.74 4.32
N ALA A 36 -10.72 -1.87 5.01
CA ALA A 36 -9.58 -2.70 5.36
C ALA A 36 -9.10 -3.50 4.14
N ALA A 37 -7.79 -3.54 3.95
CA ALA A 37 -7.12 -4.32 2.93
C ALA A 37 -5.97 -5.11 3.54
N ALA A 38 -5.73 -6.33 3.06
CA ALA A 38 -4.52 -7.06 3.36
C ALA A 38 -3.36 -6.51 2.51
N VAL A 39 -2.20 -6.29 3.12
CA VAL A 39 -0.98 -5.95 2.39
C VAL A 39 -0.32 -7.24 1.91
N LEU A 40 -0.20 -7.41 0.60
CA LEU A 40 0.39 -8.61 -0.01
C LEU A 40 1.91 -8.48 -0.13
N ASP A 41 2.36 -7.33 -0.63
CA ASP A 41 3.77 -7.02 -0.80
C ASP A 41 4.01 -5.51 -0.67
N VAL A 42 5.23 -5.16 -0.29
CA VAL A 42 5.67 -3.77 -0.17
C VAL A 42 7.04 -3.58 -0.82
N SER A 43 7.27 -2.42 -1.40
CA SER A 43 8.56 -1.97 -1.91
C SER A 43 8.82 -0.53 -1.49
N LYS A 44 10.01 0.00 -1.77
CA LYS A 44 10.29 1.43 -1.56
C LYS A 44 9.35 2.37 -2.34
N GLY A 45 8.81 1.91 -3.47
CA GLY A 45 8.00 2.73 -4.36
C GLY A 45 6.48 2.59 -4.18
N GLY A 46 6.01 1.61 -3.40
CA GLY A 46 4.58 1.29 -3.36
C GLY A 46 4.28 -0.07 -2.72
N ALA A 47 3.01 -0.44 -2.74
CA ALA A 47 2.49 -1.67 -2.15
C ALA A 47 1.46 -2.35 -3.07
N ALA A 48 1.27 -3.66 -2.89
CA ALA A 48 0.12 -4.38 -3.40
C ALA A 48 -0.83 -4.73 -2.26
N LEU A 49 -2.11 -4.48 -2.49
CA LEU A 49 -3.18 -4.62 -1.53
C LEU A 49 -4.25 -5.56 -2.07
N GLN A 50 -4.96 -6.23 -1.16
CA GLN A 50 -6.12 -7.05 -1.47
C GLN A 50 -7.28 -6.65 -0.56
N TYR A 51 -8.45 -6.42 -1.14
CA TYR A 51 -9.63 -5.97 -0.39
C TYR A 51 -10.91 -6.55 -0.99
N CYS A 52 -11.95 -6.67 -0.17
CA CYS A 52 -13.29 -7.03 -0.63
C CYS A 52 -13.95 -5.80 -1.25
N SER A 53 -14.40 -5.92 -2.49
CA SER A 53 -15.17 -4.86 -3.14
C SER A 53 -16.56 -4.83 -2.53
N SER A 54 -16.97 -3.68 -1.99
CA SER A 54 -18.33 -3.45 -1.49
C SER A 54 -18.97 -2.28 -2.24
N GLU A 55 -20.30 -2.21 -2.26
CA GLU A 55 -20.99 -1.01 -2.70
C GLU A 55 -20.52 0.20 -1.86
N GLY A 56 -20.13 1.29 -2.52
CA GLY A 56 -19.56 2.49 -1.89
C GLY A 56 -18.03 2.58 -1.89
N CYS A 57 -17.34 1.50 -2.24
CA CYS A 57 -15.89 1.50 -2.41
C CYS A 57 -15.50 2.18 -3.74
N ASN A 58 -15.36 3.51 -3.73
CA ASN A 58 -14.79 4.23 -4.85
C ASN A 58 -13.27 4.09 -4.79
N GLY A 59 -12.64 3.57 -5.85
CA GLY A 59 -11.18 3.41 -5.93
C GLY A 59 -10.44 4.74 -6.09
N ASN A 60 -10.84 5.78 -5.35
CA ASN A 60 -10.27 7.13 -5.38
C ASN A 60 -9.50 7.45 -4.08
N TRP A 61 -8.83 6.46 -3.51
CA TRP A 61 -8.07 6.63 -2.28
C TRP A 61 -6.78 7.42 -2.51
N LYS A 62 -6.54 8.40 -1.65
CA LYS A 62 -5.33 9.25 -1.68
C LYS A 62 -4.39 8.98 -0.52
N ARG A 63 -4.85 8.25 0.49
CA ARG A 63 -4.12 8.00 1.73
C ARG A 63 -4.28 6.55 2.16
N LEU A 64 -3.20 6.04 2.74
CA LEU A 64 -3.08 4.70 3.28
C LEU A 64 -2.54 4.79 4.71
N ASP A 65 -3.20 4.12 5.64
CA ASP A 65 -2.61 3.78 6.92
C ASP A 65 -2.21 2.31 6.89
N VAL A 66 -1.01 1.97 7.35
CA VAL A 66 -0.49 0.60 7.42
C VAL A 66 -0.32 0.23 8.89
N ILE A 67 -0.82 -0.94 9.28
CA ILE A 67 -0.78 -1.43 10.65
C ILE A 67 -0.25 -2.87 10.62
N SER A 68 0.81 -3.14 11.38
CA SER A 68 1.28 -4.49 11.66
C SER A 68 0.70 -4.94 13.00
N ALA A 69 0.01 -6.09 13.01
CA ALA A 69 -0.50 -6.71 14.23
C ALA A 69 0.62 -7.35 15.08
N THR A 70 1.79 -7.63 14.50
CA THR A 70 2.88 -8.36 15.16
C THR A 70 3.94 -7.45 15.78
N ASP A 71 4.19 -6.28 15.17
CA ASP A 71 5.42 -5.53 15.45
C ASP A 71 5.15 -4.16 16.10
N ASN A 72 3.93 -3.91 16.57
CA ASN A 72 3.47 -2.60 17.08
C ASN A 72 3.81 -1.44 16.12
N PHE A 73 3.90 -1.73 14.82
CA PHE A 73 4.26 -0.78 13.79
C PHE A 73 3.00 -0.22 13.16
N PHE A 74 2.91 1.11 13.12
CA PHE A 74 1.85 1.81 12.40
C PHE A 74 2.43 2.96 11.60
N LEU A 75 1.99 3.09 10.36
CA LEU A 75 2.32 4.20 9.46
C LEU A 75 1.02 4.86 9.05
N ARG A 76 0.91 6.19 9.20
CA ARG A 76 -0.34 6.91 8.95
C ARG A 76 -0.21 7.94 7.85
N LYS A 77 -1.32 8.15 7.16
CA LYS A 77 -1.57 9.17 6.13
C LYS A 77 -0.52 9.12 5.03
N LEU A 78 -0.07 7.92 4.66
CA LEU A 78 0.87 7.74 3.57
C LEU A 78 0.18 8.16 2.28
N PRO A 79 0.67 9.19 1.57
CA PRO A 79 0.04 9.63 0.35
C PRO A 79 0.31 8.59 -0.75
N ILE A 80 -0.76 8.20 -1.42
CA ILE A 80 -0.72 7.15 -2.44
C ILE A 80 -1.41 7.59 -3.72
N GLU A 81 -1.01 6.95 -4.81
CA GLU A 81 -1.70 6.96 -6.09
C GLU A 81 -2.02 5.52 -6.48
N ILE A 82 -3.26 5.26 -6.89
CA ILE A 82 -3.67 3.94 -7.36
C ILE A 82 -3.19 3.79 -8.80
N ILE A 83 -2.35 2.78 -9.04
CA ILE A 83 -1.76 2.51 -10.37
C ILE A 83 -2.41 1.31 -11.06
N SER A 84 -3.13 0.48 -10.31
CA SER A 84 -3.90 -0.66 -10.83
C SER A 84 -4.96 -1.05 -9.83
N ASP A 85 -6.17 -1.36 -10.29
CA ASP A 85 -7.22 -1.95 -9.45
C ASP A 85 -7.95 -2.99 -10.31
N GLN A 86 -7.87 -4.26 -9.91
CA GLN A 86 -8.33 -5.38 -10.74
C GLN A 86 -9.12 -6.36 -9.90
N LEU A 87 -10.25 -6.83 -10.44
CA LEU A 87 -11.00 -7.93 -9.85
C LEU A 87 -10.21 -9.23 -10.01
N ILE A 88 -10.03 -9.97 -8.92
CA ILE A 88 -9.45 -11.30 -8.95
C ILE A 88 -10.59 -12.25 -9.30
N ALA A 89 -10.57 -12.77 -10.53
CA ALA A 89 -11.50 -13.80 -10.96
C ALA A 89 -11.40 -15.00 -10.02
N ASP A 90 -12.56 -15.47 -9.55
CA ASP A 90 -12.63 -16.66 -8.73
C ASP A 90 -12.74 -17.90 -9.63
N GLU A 91 -11.89 -18.90 -9.42
CA GLU A 91 -12.03 -20.21 -10.05
C GLU A 91 -12.96 -21.13 -9.22
N GLN A 92 -13.34 -20.74 -7.99
CA GLN A 92 -13.90 -21.65 -6.98
C GLN A 92 -15.24 -21.20 -6.37
N GLY A 93 -15.83 -20.10 -6.82
CA GLY A 93 -17.21 -19.69 -6.53
C GLY A 93 -17.52 -19.33 -5.07
N LYS A 94 -16.53 -18.95 -4.26
CA LYS A 94 -16.68 -18.61 -2.82
C LYS A 94 -16.40 -17.13 -2.51
N GLN A 95 -16.39 -16.26 -3.50
CA GLN A 95 -16.14 -14.85 -3.25
C GLN A 95 -17.35 -14.11 -2.64
N PRO A 96 -17.09 -13.09 -1.79
CA PRO A 96 -18.13 -12.22 -1.27
C PRO A 96 -18.84 -11.47 -2.40
N GLU A 97 -20.07 -11.01 -2.14
CA GLU A 97 -20.83 -10.17 -3.07
C GLU A 97 -20.01 -8.92 -3.43
N GLY A 98 -19.65 -8.79 -4.72
CA GLY A 98 -18.73 -7.74 -5.23
C GLY A 98 -17.31 -8.23 -5.54
N GLY A 99 -16.91 -9.39 -5.02
CA GLY A 99 -15.63 -10.04 -5.30
C GLY A 99 -14.43 -9.44 -4.57
N ILE A 100 -13.27 -10.08 -4.74
CA ILE A 100 -12.01 -9.66 -4.16
C ILE A 100 -11.21 -8.91 -5.22
N LYS A 101 -10.71 -7.73 -4.88
CA LYS A 101 -9.88 -6.92 -5.77
C LYS A 101 -8.44 -6.88 -5.30
N ARG A 102 -7.52 -6.80 -6.27
CA ARG A 102 -6.11 -6.51 -6.07
C ARG A 102 -5.84 -5.08 -6.53
N CYS A 103 -5.38 -4.25 -5.60
CA CYS A 103 -5.01 -2.87 -5.86
C CYS A 103 -3.49 -2.69 -5.72
N GLY A 104 -2.89 -2.08 -6.73
CA GLY A 104 -1.50 -1.64 -6.71
C GLY A 104 -1.47 -0.16 -6.42
N VAL A 105 -0.71 0.22 -5.41
CA VAL A 105 -0.54 1.63 -5.02
C VAL A 105 0.92 2.03 -5.13
N LYS A 106 1.15 3.28 -5.54
CA LYS A 106 2.46 3.93 -5.56
C LYS A 106 2.52 4.94 -4.43
N PHE A 107 3.63 4.94 -3.70
CA PHE A 107 3.88 5.95 -2.68
C PHE A 107 4.26 7.27 -3.36
N VAL A 108 3.53 8.32 -3.01
CA VAL A 108 3.82 9.67 -3.48
C VAL A 108 4.84 10.28 -2.54
N SER A 109 5.90 10.90 -3.09
CA SER A 109 6.93 11.53 -2.26
C SER A 109 6.32 12.68 -1.46
N VAL A 110 6.45 12.62 -0.14
CA VAL A 110 6.01 13.69 0.75
C VAL A 110 7.18 14.66 0.88
N HIS A 111 7.23 15.70 0.06
CA HIS A 111 8.26 16.74 0.15
C HIS A 111 8.19 17.62 1.42
N ARG A 112 7.37 17.24 2.42
CA ARG A 112 7.38 17.86 3.74
C ARG A 112 7.66 16.80 4.79
N ALA A 113 8.91 16.78 5.27
CA ALA A 113 9.11 16.60 6.68
C ALA A 113 8.18 17.60 7.39
N VAL A 114 7.20 17.09 8.14
CA VAL A 114 6.63 17.91 9.20
C VAL A 114 7.80 18.09 10.16
N ALA A 115 8.47 19.24 10.07
CA ALA A 115 9.30 19.74 11.14
C ALA A 115 8.39 19.80 12.37
N GLY A 116 8.39 18.72 13.15
CA GLY A 116 7.86 18.75 14.50
C GLY A 116 8.73 19.76 15.22
N LYS A 117 8.19 20.96 15.47
CA LYS A 117 8.65 21.76 16.59
C LYS A 117 8.29 20.97 17.83
N ASP A 118 9.22 20.17 18.30
CA ASP A 118 9.42 19.82 19.68
C ASP A 118 9.23 21.08 20.55
N LYS A 119 8.02 21.24 21.09
CA LYS A 119 7.70 22.23 22.12
C LYS A 119 8.17 21.76 23.50
N TRP A 120 9.41 21.30 23.58
CA TRP A 120 10.12 21.12 24.83
C TRP A 120 11.48 21.76 24.65
N GLY A 121 11.57 23.00 25.13
CA GLY A 121 12.83 23.73 25.15
C GLY A 121 13.87 22.90 25.90
N THR A 122 14.95 22.58 25.21
CA THR A 122 16.22 22.32 25.88
C THR A 122 17.24 23.19 25.17
N GLU A 123 17.49 24.35 25.77
CA GLU A 123 18.73 25.07 25.51
C GLU A 123 19.87 24.18 26.01
N SER A 124 20.72 23.71 25.10
CA SER A 124 22.11 23.42 25.41
C SER A 124 22.89 23.30 24.11
N PHE A 125 23.52 24.41 23.70
CA PHE A 125 24.75 24.33 22.92
C PHE A 125 25.90 24.69 23.85
N GLY A 126 26.71 23.68 24.12
CA GLY A 126 27.96 23.79 24.86
C GLY A 126 29.05 24.49 24.06
N ALA A 127 30.08 24.86 24.81
CA ALA A 127 31.28 25.56 24.40
C ALA A 127 32.06 24.90 23.26
N ALA A 128 32.69 25.75 22.45
CA ALA A 128 34.10 25.67 22.06
C ALA A 128 34.59 27.08 21.70
#